data_AF-A0A1F3ZRB9-F1
#
_entry.id   AF-A0A1F3ZRB9-F1
#
_cell.length_a   1.000
_cell.length_b   1.000
_cell.length_c   1.000
_cell.angle_alpha   90.00
_cell.angle_beta   90.00
_cell.angle_gamma   90.00
#
_symmetry.space_group_name_H-M   'P 1'
#
loop_
_entity.id
_entity.type
_entity.pdbx_description
1 polymer ?
#
loop_
_entity_poly.entity_id
_entity_poly.type
_entity_poly.pdbx_seq_one_letter_code
_entity_poly.pdbx_strand_id
1 'polypeptide(L)'
;MLMALDPDRIDAEFYDALRRHYSDEEIVELGAFIGFNIGYHTFFGTLDFYPMFSPDGRLVSQEESARIYGAKPVSLEKTNEAADKRR
;
A
#
# COMPACT_ATOMS: atom_id res chain seq x y z
N MET A 1 -3.88 6.38 -3.03
CA MET A 1 -2.65 7.02 -3.53
C MET A 1 -2.65 6.97 -5.06
N LEU A 2 -2.45 8.09 -5.76
CA LEU A 2 -2.56 8.17 -7.24
C LEU A 2 -1.62 7.19 -7.95
N MET A 3 -0.36 7.10 -7.52
CA MET A 3 0.65 6.13 -8.02
C MET A 3 0.19 4.67 -8.05
N ALA A 4 -0.75 4.26 -7.19
CA ALA A 4 -1.26 2.89 -7.14
C ALA A 4 -2.66 2.71 -7.75
N LEU A 5 -3.48 3.78 -7.76
CA LEU A 5 -4.91 3.69 -8.04
C LEU A 5 -5.32 4.39 -9.34
N ASP A 6 -4.51 5.34 -9.80
CA ASP A 6 -4.79 6.19 -10.97
C ASP A 6 -3.47 6.81 -11.49
N PRO A 7 -2.53 5.99 -11.98
CA PRO A 7 -1.19 6.45 -12.39
C PRO A 7 -1.25 7.38 -13.62
N ASP A 8 -2.30 7.29 -14.43
CA ASP A 8 -2.50 8.13 -15.62
C ASP A 8 -2.70 9.62 -15.27
N ARG A 9 -3.02 9.93 -14.01
CA ARG A 9 -3.12 11.30 -13.49
C ARG A 9 -1.81 11.89 -13.00
N ILE A 10 -0.70 11.17 -13.15
CA ILE A 10 0.63 11.66 -12.79
C ILE A 10 1.21 12.35 -14.02
N ASP A 11 1.13 13.67 -14.02
CA ASP A 11 1.54 14.53 -15.12
C ASP A 11 2.62 15.53 -14.69
N ALA A 12 2.98 16.43 -15.60
CA ALA A 12 3.99 17.45 -15.34
C ALA A 12 3.62 18.37 -14.17
N GLU A 13 2.34 18.73 -14.01
CA GLU A 13 1.88 19.60 -12.92
C GLU A 13 2.06 18.94 -11.55
N PHE A 14 1.84 17.63 -11.47
CA PHE A 14 2.12 16.85 -10.27
C PHE A 14 3.60 16.91 -9.87
N TYR A 15 4.52 16.71 -10.81
CA TYR A 15 5.96 16.80 -10.53
C TYR A 15 6.41 18.22 -10.20
N ASP A 16 5.85 19.23 -10.85
CA ASP A 16 6.14 20.63 -10.54
C ASP A 16 5.66 21.03 -9.14
N ALA A 17 4.58 20.43 -8.65
CA ALA A 17 4.15 20.58 -7.26
C ALA A 17 5.13 19.92 -6.28
N LEU A 18 5.63 18.72 -6.60
CA LEU A 18 6.64 18.02 -5.77
C LEU A 18 7.95 18.79 -5.67
N ARG A 19 8.43 19.36 -6.78
CA ARG A 19 9.67 20.17 -6.84
C ARG A 19 9.66 21.40 -5.94
N ARG A 20 8.50 21.83 -5.44
CA ARG A 20 8.41 22.91 -4.44
C ARG A 20 8.91 22.48 -3.06
N HIS A 21 9.00 21.19 -2.82
CA HIS A 21 9.31 20.61 -1.50
C HIS A 21 10.52 19.68 -1.51
N TYR A 22 10.84 19.10 -2.66
CA TYR A 22 11.86 18.06 -2.80
C TYR A 22 12.79 18.35 -3.98
N SER A 23 14.05 17.91 -3.88
CA SER A 23 14.96 17.86 -5.03
C SER A 23 14.55 16.78 -6.02
N ASP A 24 15.09 16.82 -7.25
CA ASP A 24 14.81 15.79 -8.24
C ASP A 24 15.32 14.40 -7.76
N GLU A 25 16.44 14.35 -7.06
CA GLU A 25 16.96 13.10 -6.47
C GLU A 25 16.02 12.53 -5.40
N GLU A 26 15.49 13.38 -4.51
CA GLU A 26 14.51 12.98 -3.49
C GLU A 26 13.19 12.50 -4.12
N ILE A 27 12.76 13.14 -5.22
CA ILE A 27 11.57 12.72 -5.96
C ILE A 27 11.78 11.34 -6.61
N VAL A 28 12.96 11.08 -7.18
CA VAL A 28 13.30 9.77 -7.74
C VAL A 28 13.34 8.70 -6.65
N GLU A 29 13.97 8.99 -5.51
CA GLU A 29 14.01 8.07 -4.37
C GLU A 29 12.60 7.76 -3.83
N LEU A 30 11.77 8.80 -3.67
CA LEU A 30 10.38 8.65 -3.25
C LEU A 30 9.58 7.79 -4.24
N GLY A 31 9.73 8.04 -5.54
CA GLY A 31 9.10 7.25 -6.59
C GLY A 31 9.53 5.79 -6.55
N ALA A 32 10.83 5.53 -6.39
CA ALA A 32 11.38 4.19 -6.25
C ALA A 32 10.82 3.48 -5.02
N PHE A 33 10.84 4.13 -3.85
CA PHE A 33 10.31 3.57 -2.61
C PHE A 33 8.83 3.18 -2.75
N ILE A 34 8.01 4.08 -3.29
CA ILE A 34 6.58 3.84 -3.53
C ILE A 34 6.38 2.69 -4.52
N GLY A 35 7.05 2.74 -5.67
CA GLY A 35 6.93 1.75 -6.73
C GLY A 35 7.32 0.35 -6.28
N PHE A 36 8.44 0.22 -5.57
CA PHE A 36 8.87 -1.06 -5.02
C PHE A 36 7.88 -1.59 -3.97
N ASN A 37 7.37 -0.76 -3.06
CA ASN A 37 6.40 -1.21 -2.07
C ASN A 37 5.11 -1.71 -2.71
N ILE A 38 4.56 -0.99 -3.70
CA ILE A 38 3.39 -1.46 -4.47
C ILE A 38 3.70 -2.79 -5.15
N GLY A 39 4.86 -2.87 -5.81
CA GLY A 39 5.32 -4.06 -6.52
C GLY A 39 5.44 -5.28 -5.59
N TYR A 40 6.06 -5.12 -4.42
CA TYR A 40 6.19 -6.18 -3.43
C TYR A 40 4.83 -6.62 -2.90
N HIS A 41 3.94 -5.69 -2.53
CA HIS A 41 2.61 -6.06 -2.04
C HIS A 41 1.79 -6.79 -3.09
N THR A 42 1.88 -6.36 -4.35
CA THR A 42 1.20 -7.03 -5.47
C THR A 42 1.78 -8.43 -5.68
N PHE A 43 3.10 -8.54 -5.77
CA PHE A 43 3.80 -9.80 -6.00
C PHE A 43 3.58 -10.81 -4.87
N PHE A 44 3.74 -10.41 -3.61
CA PHE A 44 3.48 -11.27 -2.45
C PHE A 44 2.01 -11.70 -2.37
N GLY A 45 1.08 -10.83 -2.75
CA GLY A 45 -0.34 -11.19 -2.89
C GLY A 45 -0.56 -12.31 -3.92
N THR A 46 0.17 -12.31 -5.05
CA THR A 46 0.03 -13.39 -6.06
C THR A 46 0.55 -14.75 -5.60
N LEU A 47 1.42 -14.78 -4.59
CA LEU A 47 2.01 -16.01 -4.06
C LEU A 47 1.34 -16.49 -2.77
N ASP A 48 0.26 -15.83 -2.32
CA ASP A 48 -0.36 -16.06 -1.01
C ASP A 48 0.68 -16.03 0.14
N PHE A 49 1.64 -15.11 0.03
CA PHE A 49 2.68 -14.96 1.04
C PHE A 49 2.14 -14.16 2.23
N TYR A 50 1.58 -14.86 3.21
CA TYR A 50 1.00 -14.24 4.40
C TYR A 50 2.06 -13.94 5.48
N PRO A 51 1.82 -12.97 6.37
CA PRO A 51 2.72 -12.65 7.48
C PRO A 51 3.07 -13.88 8.34
N MET A 52 4.34 -14.01 8.74
CA MET A 52 4.77 -15.13 9.58
C MET A 52 4.40 -14.97 11.07
N PHE A 53 3.98 -13.78 11.47
CA PHE A 53 3.60 -13.47 12.84
C PHE A 53 2.12 -13.08 12.90
N SER A 54 1.42 -13.52 13.94
CA SER A 54 0.08 -13.03 14.27
C SER A 54 0.13 -11.58 14.77
N PRO A 55 -1.01 -10.88 14.86
CA PRO A 55 -1.06 -9.49 15.33
C PRO A 55 -0.51 -9.27 16.75
N ASP A 56 -0.50 -10.31 17.58
CA ASP A 56 0.07 -10.32 18.94
C ASP A 56 1.57 -10.73 18.98
N GLY A 57 2.19 -10.96 17.82
CA GLY A 57 3.64 -11.18 17.68
C GLY A 57 4.10 -12.64 17.81
N ARG A 58 3.19 -13.61 17.88
CA ARG A 58 3.55 -15.04 17.90
C ARG A 58 3.80 -15.55 16.48
N LEU A 59 4.77 -16.46 16.34
CA LEU A 59 5.00 -17.17 15.07
C LEU A 59 3.80 -18.10 14.74
N VAL A 60 3.31 -18.02 13.51
CA VAL A 60 2.15 -18.81 13.04
C VAL A 60 2.51 -19.69 11.84
N SER A 61 1.75 -20.78 11.64
CA SER A 61 1.84 -21.59 10.43
C SER A 61 1.24 -20.84 9.24
N GLN A 62 1.55 -21.27 8.01
CA GLN A 62 0.95 -20.66 6.81
C GLN A 62 -0.57 -20.86 6.75
N GLU A 63 -1.10 -21.98 7.23
CA GLU A 63 -2.55 -22.23 7.29
C GLU A 63 -3.25 -21.32 8.31
N GLU A 64 -2.61 -21.09 9.47
CA GLU A 64 -3.11 -20.13 10.45
C GLU A 64 -3.01 -18.69 9.91
N SER A 65 -1.89 -18.36 9.27
CA SER A 65 -1.68 -17.05 8.65
C SER A 65 -2.70 -16.76 7.54
N ALA A 66 -2.99 -17.73 6.67
CA ALA A 66 -4.03 -17.62 5.64
C ALA A 66 -5.42 -17.39 6.24
N ARG A 67 -5.73 -17.99 7.40
CA ARG A 67 -7.00 -17.73 8.10
C ARG A 67 -7.10 -16.32 8.67
N ILE A 68 -5.97 -15.75 9.11
CA ILE A 68 -5.91 -14.40 9.69
C ILE A 68 -5.89 -13.33 8.59
N TYR A 69 -5.12 -13.54 7.52
CA TYR A 69 -4.78 -12.52 6.53
C TYR A 69 -5.25 -12.82 5.10
N GLY A 70 -5.71 -14.04 4.81
CA GLY A 70 -6.13 -14.48 3.47
C GLY A 70 -7.54 -14.01 3.06
N ALA A 71 -8.36 -13.54 4.01
CA ALA A 71 -9.49 -12.69 3.65
C ALA A 71 -8.95 -11.32 3.23
N LYS A 72 -9.47 -10.75 2.13
CA LYS A 72 -9.06 -9.46 1.51
C LYS A 72 -8.34 -8.53 2.51
N PRO A 73 -7.09 -8.11 2.24
CA PRO A 73 -6.36 -7.26 3.16
C PRO A 73 -7.16 -6.00 3.48
N VAL A 74 -7.46 -5.81 4.77
CA VAL A 74 -8.25 -4.69 5.29
C VAL A 74 -7.63 -3.34 4.92
N SER A 75 -6.32 -3.31 4.63
CA SER A 75 -5.59 -2.13 4.14
C SER A 75 -6.06 -1.61 2.78
N LEU A 76 -6.81 -2.42 2.01
CA LEU A 76 -7.39 -2.04 0.73
C LEU A 76 -8.90 -1.76 0.82
N GLU A 77 -9.52 -1.93 1.99
CA GLU A 77 -10.90 -1.52 2.18
C GLU A 77 -10.97 0.00 2.17
N LYS A 78 -11.72 0.55 1.20
CA LYS A 78 -12.03 1.99 1.18
C LYS A 78 -12.73 2.30 2.50
N THR A 79 -12.07 3.02 3.40
CA THR A 79 -12.73 3.70 4.51
C THR A 79 -13.77 4.64 3.91
N ASN A 80 -15.03 4.22 3.85
CA ASN A 80 -16.14 5.11 3.57
C ASN A 80 -16.32 6.01 4.81
N GLU A 81 -15.66 7.16 4.84
CA GLU A 81 -15.84 8.23 5.84
C GLU A 81 -17.28 8.77 5.89
N ALA A 82 -18.21 8.27 5.08
CA ALA A 82 -19.61 8.66 5.09
C ALA A 82 -20.45 8.05 6.24
N ALA A 83 -19.94 7.06 6.99
CA ALA A 83 -20.71 6.39 8.05
C ALA A 83 -20.53 6.99 9.46
N ASP A 84 -19.48 7.78 9.71
CA ASP A 84 -19.10 8.27 11.04
C ASP A 84 -19.63 9.70 11.36
N LYS A 85 -20.81 10.04 10.82
CA LYS A 85 -21.55 11.26 11.20
C LYS A 85 -23.00 10.98 11.62
N ARG A 86 -23.32 9.75 12.01
CA ARG A 86 -24.65 9.37 12.51
C ARG A 86 -24.61 8.42 13.71
N ARG A 87 -23.68 8.64 14.64
CA ARG A 87 -23.78 8.11 16.02
C ARG A 87 -23.35 9.15 17.02
#